data_AF-A0A502LR66-F1
#
_entry.id   AF-A0A502LR66-F1
#
_cell.length_a   1.000
_cell.length_b   1.000
_cell.length_c   1.000
_cell.angle_alpha   90.00
_cell.angle_beta   90.00
_cell.angle_gamma   90.00
#
_symmetry.space_group_name_H-M   'P 1'
#
loop_
_entity.id
_entity.type
_entity.pdbx_description
1 polymer ?
#
loop_
_entity_poly.entity_id
_entity_poly.type
_entity_poly.pdbx_seq_one_letter_code
_entity_poly.pdbx_strand_id
1 'polypeptide(L)'
;MVGCGDEVGVINLGGVMEEKYTKASLQIINDIFYVKGLSIRGRITLIRQYTEILCRILLEEKGHLRLANFEKKLNMVLPNAHFKDELFQHVKNITNLGNSATHLEVDLAEVDEQDQKSAINSLNFIISYLFINYFSKYRFGINEHSMSIFSLLPPFIRVNVLTHLYEKDKENVAIMYKLPLAILKSEGMTMAIKWIEDNKELLSKTPWGPYNMYEFNLNKIQYLNESQPNGFTPLYSSFEEALGYYNSKIERYRDDDKQDIRELIKLTDFIYVGRMPEKYDLSRLDDYLLHRFTILP
;
A
#
# COMPACT_ATOMS: atom_id res chain seq x y z
N MET A 1 28.34 12.91 -25.93
CA MET A 1 29.16 11.71 -25.66
C MET A 1 28.97 11.36 -24.19
N VAL A 2 28.58 10.09 -23.95
CA VAL A 2 28.41 9.39 -22.66
C VAL A 2 27.29 9.98 -21.78
N GLY A 3 26.10 9.39 -21.59
CA GLY A 3 25.68 8.00 -21.71
C GLY A 3 25.82 7.29 -20.35
N CYS A 4 24.79 7.42 -19.50
CA CYS A 4 24.51 6.47 -18.40
C CYS A 4 23.09 6.76 -17.88
N GLY A 5 22.09 6.35 -18.65
CA GLY A 5 20.80 6.02 -18.06
C GLY A 5 20.95 4.61 -17.52
N ASP A 6 21.12 4.49 -16.21
CA ASP A 6 20.95 3.20 -15.55
C ASP A 6 19.49 2.81 -15.75
N GLU A 7 19.23 1.91 -16.71
CA GLU A 7 17.95 1.24 -16.83
C GLU A 7 17.73 0.45 -15.54
N VAL A 8 17.05 1.09 -14.60
CA VAL A 8 16.48 0.43 -13.44
C VAL A 8 15.66 -0.73 -14.00
N GLY A 9 15.95 -1.97 -13.55
CA GLY A 9 15.10 -3.12 -13.87
C GLY A 9 13.67 -2.78 -13.45
N VAL A 10 12.81 -2.54 -14.42
CA VAL A 10 11.50 -1.91 -14.23
C VAL A 10 10.44 -2.86 -14.76
N ILE A 11 9.44 -3.14 -13.92
CA ILE A 11 8.32 -4.03 -14.22
C ILE A 11 7.43 -3.41 -15.32
N ASN A 12 7.10 -4.19 -16.34
CA ASN A 12 6.00 -3.96 -17.28
C ASN A 12 4.76 -4.72 -16.79
N LEU A 13 3.89 -4.02 -16.06
CA LEU A 13 2.62 -4.58 -15.56
C LEU A 13 1.62 -4.92 -16.70
N GLY A 14 1.97 -4.65 -17.96
CA GLY A 14 1.17 -4.96 -19.15
C GLY A 14 0.82 -6.44 -19.34
N GLY A 15 1.59 -7.37 -18.75
CA GLY A 15 1.33 -8.82 -18.83
C GLY A 15 0.76 -9.49 -17.57
N VAL A 16 0.50 -8.73 -16.49
CA VAL A 16 0.65 -9.27 -15.12
C VAL A 16 -0.62 -9.85 -14.47
N MET A 17 -1.82 -9.63 -15.02
CA MET A 17 -3.04 -10.15 -14.40
C MET A 17 -3.65 -11.29 -15.20
N GLU A 18 -2.98 -12.45 -15.18
CA GLU A 18 -3.58 -13.68 -15.69
C GLU A 18 -4.85 -14.01 -14.89
N GLU A 19 -5.96 -14.32 -15.59
CA GLU A 19 -7.27 -14.64 -15.00
C GLU A 19 -7.19 -15.71 -13.89
N LYS A 20 -6.21 -16.62 -14.01
CA LYS A 20 -5.93 -17.66 -13.01
C LYS A 20 -5.55 -17.10 -11.64
N TYR A 21 -4.76 -16.02 -11.60
CA TYR A 21 -4.33 -15.40 -10.34
C TYR A 21 -5.50 -14.68 -9.69
N THR A 22 -6.31 -13.96 -10.46
CA THR A 22 -7.55 -13.34 -9.95
C THR A 22 -8.50 -14.37 -9.33
N LYS A 23 -8.75 -15.51 -10.01
CA LYS A 23 -9.62 -16.57 -9.48
C LYS A 23 -9.09 -17.18 -8.20
N ALA A 24 -7.79 -17.48 -8.14
CA ALA A 24 -7.17 -18.04 -6.94
C ALA A 24 -7.18 -17.03 -5.78
N SER A 25 -6.82 -15.78 -6.04
CA SER A 25 -6.84 -14.70 -5.05
C SER A 25 -8.24 -14.44 -4.49
N LEU A 26 -9.29 -14.51 -5.32
CA LEU A 26 -10.68 -14.37 -4.87
C LEU A 26 -11.01 -15.38 -3.76
N GLN A 27 -10.70 -16.66 -3.99
CA GLN A 27 -10.98 -17.74 -3.03
C GLN A 27 -10.11 -17.58 -1.77
N ILE A 28 -8.81 -17.40 -1.96
CA ILE A 28 -7.85 -17.32 -0.85
C ILE A 28 -8.15 -16.12 0.06
N ILE A 29 -8.40 -14.94 -0.51
CA ILE A 29 -8.72 -13.74 0.29
C ILE A 29 -10.06 -13.89 0.99
N ASN A 30 -11.06 -14.49 0.34
CA ASN A 30 -12.34 -14.75 0.98
C ASN A 30 -12.17 -15.63 2.22
N ASP A 31 -11.41 -16.71 2.09
CA ASP A 31 -11.12 -17.64 3.18
C ASP A 31 -10.30 -16.97 4.30
N ILE A 32 -9.26 -16.21 3.95
CA ILE A 32 -8.42 -15.53 4.93
C ILE A 32 -9.19 -14.53 5.77
N PHE A 33 -10.19 -13.82 5.24
CA PHE A 33 -10.79 -12.69 5.94
C PHE A 33 -12.25 -12.89 6.36
N TYR A 34 -13.02 -13.72 5.67
CA TYR A 34 -14.48 -13.79 5.87
C TYR A 34 -15.01 -15.17 6.27
N VAL A 35 -14.24 -16.26 6.10
CA VAL A 35 -14.66 -17.58 6.56
C VAL A 35 -14.57 -17.67 8.10
N LYS A 36 -15.72 -17.94 8.72
CA LYS A 36 -15.83 -18.18 10.17
C LYS A 36 -15.29 -19.57 10.51
N GLY A 37 -14.54 -19.68 11.60
CA GLY A 37 -14.01 -20.97 12.09
C GLY A 37 -12.74 -21.45 11.38
N LEU A 38 -12.17 -20.68 10.44
CA LEU A 38 -10.85 -20.99 9.88
C LEU A 38 -9.79 -20.84 10.98
N SER A 39 -9.05 -21.92 11.23
CA SER A 39 -7.99 -21.96 12.24
C SER A 39 -6.84 -21.00 11.90
N ILE A 40 -6.07 -20.61 12.93
CA ILE A 40 -4.87 -19.77 12.78
C ILE A 40 -3.89 -20.41 11.79
N ARG A 41 -3.63 -21.72 11.95
CA ARG A 41 -2.81 -22.52 11.01
C ARG A 41 -3.31 -22.38 9.58
N GLY A 42 -4.60 -22.65 9.33
CA GLY A 42 -5.19 -22.57 8.00
C GLY A 42 -5.04 -21.17 7.39
N ARG A 43 -5.25 -20.12 8.20
CA ARG A 43 -5.11 -18.73 7.77
C ARG A 43 -3.68 -18.37 7.38
N ILE A 44 -2.69 -18.78 8.17
CA ILE A 44 -1.27 -18.56 7.86
C ILE A 44 -0.87 -19.31 6.58
N THR A 45 -1.34 -20.55 6.40
CA THR A 45 -1.11 -21.33 5.17
C THR A 45 -1.67 -20.59 3.93
N LEU A 46 -2.88 -20.03 4.03
CA LEU A 46 -3.48 -19.26 2.94
C LEU A 46 -2.76 -17.93 2.70
N ILE A 47 -2.32 -17.21 3.74
CA ILE A 47 -1.50 -16.00 3.60
C ILE A 47 -0.22 -16.30 2.82
N ARG A 48 0.43 -17.44 3.09
CA ARG A 48 1.60 -17.90 2.33
C ARG A 48 1.28 -18.14 0.85
N GLN A 49 0.16 -18.79 0.55
CA GLN A 49 -0.26 -19.02 -0.84
C GLN A 49 -0.51 -17.70 -1.58
N TYR A 50 -1.22 -16.76 -0.95
CA TYR A 50 -1.45 -15.45 -1.54
C TYR A 50 -0.14 -14.65 -1.72
N THR A 51 0.78 -14.76 -0.76
CA THR A 51 2.13 -14.19 -0.89
C THR A 51 2.87 -14.72 -2.09
N GLU A 52 2.74 -16.01 -2.42
CA GLU A 52 3.33 -16.57 -3.63
C GLU A 52 2.76 -15.92 -4.90
N ILE A 53 1.45 -15.66 -4.94
CA ILE A 53 0.81 -14.95 -6.05
C ILE A 53 1.35 -13.52 -6.17
N LEU A 54 1.45 -12.78 -5.06
CA LEU A 54 2.00 -11.42 -5.04
C LEU A 54 3.46 -11.38 -5.51
N CYS A 55 4.28 -12.34 -5.07
CA CYS A 55 5.67 -12.44 -5.51
C CYS A 55 5.77 -12.83 -7.00
N ARG A 56 4.86 -13.66 -7.53
CA ARG A 56 4.81 -13.96 -8.97
C ARG A 56 4.46 -12.72 -9.79
N ILE A 57 3.51 -11.93 -9.30
CA ILE A 57 3.12 -10.64 -9.89
C ILE A 57 4.30 -9.66 -9.90
N LEU A 58 5.00 -9.52 -8.77
CA LEU A 58 6.18 -8.66 -8.65
C LEU A 58 7.33 -9.10 -9.56
N LEU A 59 7.50 -10.40 -9.79
CA LEU A 59 8.60 -10.93 -10.60
C LEU A 59 8.22 -11.17 -12.08
N GLU A 60 6.97 -10.88 -12.46
CA GLU A 60 6.38 -11.28 -13.75
C GLU A 60 6.58 -12.78 -14.08
N GLU A 61 6.56 -13.63 -13.05
CA GLU A 61 6.86 -15.06 -13.17
C GLU A 61 5.64 -15.83 -13.68
N LYS A 62 5.75 -16.38 -14.89
CA LYS A 62 4.70 -17.21 -15.53
C LYS A 62 4.75 -18.67 -15.09
N GLY A 63 5.93 -19.15 -14.68
CA GLY A 63 6.20 -20.53 -14.27
C GLY A 63 6.10 -20.73 -12.77
N HIS A 64 6.75 -21.78 -12.24
CA HIS A 64 6.70 -22.07 -10.80
C HIS A 64 7.61 -21.10 -10.01
N LEU A 65 7.06 -20.51 -8.94
CA LEU A 65 7.82 -19.83 -7.89
C LEU A 65 7.73 -20.66 -6.62
N ARG A 66 8.87 -20.95 -5.98
CA ARG A 66 8.87 -21.38 -4.57
C ARG A 66 9.36 -20.18 -3.77
N LEU A 67 8.66 -19.81 -2.69
CA LEU A 67 9.05 -18.64 -1.89
C LEU A 67 10.48 -18.73 -1.34
N ALA A 68 10.98 -19.94 -1.06
CA ALA A 68 12.39 -20.16 -0.69
C ALA A 68 13.40 -19.71 -1.77
N ASN A 69 12.98 -19.64 -3.03
CA ASN A 69 13.80 -19.17 -4.15
C ASN A 69 13.50 -17.71 -4.53
N PHE A 70 12.61 -17.02 -3.79
CA PHE A 70 12.19 -15.66 -4.09
C PHE A 70 13.37 -14.69 -4.14
N GLU A 71 14.24 -14.73 -3.12
CA GLU A 71 15.40 -13.85 -3.02
C GLU A 71 16.31 -13.94 -4.25
N LYS A 72 16.66 -15.16 -4.65
CA LYS A 72 17.47 -15.41 -5.84
C LYS A 72 16.81 -14.81 -7.09
N LYS A 73 15.50 -15.04 -7.27
CA LYS A 73 14.78 -14.52 -8.44
C LYS A 73 14.65 -13.01 -8.43
N LEU A 74 14.37 -12.39 -7.28
CA LEU A 74 14.28 -10.93 -7.18
C LEU A 74 15.62 -10.28 -7.54
N ASN A 75 16.74 -10.80 -7.04
CA ASN A 75 18.06 -10.27 -7.39
C ASN A 75 18.40 -10.41 -8.88
N MET A 76 17.78 -11.36 -9.60
CA MET A 76 17.95 -11.50 -11.04
C MET A 76 17.05 -10.54 -11.84
N VAL A 77 15.78 -10.40 -11.45
CA VAL A 77 14.78 -9.60 -12.19
C VAL A 77 14.87 -8.11 -11.83
N LEU A 78 15.12 -7.81 -10.56
CA LEU A 78 15.13 -6.47 -9.97
C LEU A 78 16.41 -6.26 -9.12
N PRO A 79 17.62 -6.33 -9.73
CA PRO A 79 18.89 -6.26 -8.99
C PRO A 79 19.05 -4.97 -8.16
N ASN A 80 18.51 -3.87 -8.68
CA ASN A 80 18.63 -2.51 -8.13
C ASN A 80 17.35 -2.05 -7.43
N ALA A 81 16.43 -2.96 -7.08
CA ALA A 81 15.22 -2.56 -6.37
C ALA A 81 15.53 -2.05 -4.97
N HIS A 82 14.93 -0.91 -4.63
CA HIS A 82 15.04 -0.30 -3.31
C HIS A 82 14.32 -1.17 -2.27
N PHE A 83 14.81 -1.15 -1.03
CA PHE A 83 14.18 -1.84 0.11
C PHE A 83 14.00 -3.35 -0.09
N LYS A 84 14.81 -3.97 -0.96
CA LYS A 84 14.72 -5.41 -1.26
C LYS A 84 15.02 -6.29 -0.04
N ASP A 85 15.93 -5.88 0.84
CA ASP A 85 16.29 -6.65 2.03
C ASP A 85 15.13 -6.70 3.03
N GLU A 86 14.39 -5.60 3.19
CA GLU A 86 13.17 -5.57 4.00
C GLU A 86 12.05 -6.42 3.40
N LEU A 87 11.88 -6.36 2.07
CA LEU A 87 10.99 -7.28 1.37
C LEU A 87 11.37 -8.75 1.60
N PHE A 88 12.65 -9.09 1.56
CA PHE A 88 13.12 -10.44 1.86
C PHE A 88 12.77 -10.85 3.29
N GLN A 89 12.95 -9.96 4.26
CA GLN A 89 12.60 -10.25 5.64
C GLN A 89 11.10 -10.57 5.79
N HIS A 90 10.21 -9.82 5.11
CA HIS A 90 8.77 -10.09 5.16
C HIS A 90 8.36 -11.38 4.43
N VAL A 91 8.93 -11.66 3.25
CA VAL A 91 8.66 -12.92 2.53
C VAL A 91 9.20 -14.13 3.32
N LYS A 92 10.38 -13.99 3.93
CA LYS A 92 10.99 -15.03 4.79
C LYS A 92 10.16 -15.29 6.04
N ASN A 93 9.66 -14.24 6.69
CA ASN A 93 8.78 -14.36 7.84
C ASN A 93 7.53 -15.20 7.51
N ILE A 94 6.81 -14.86 6.43
CA ILE A 94 5.63 -15.62 5.99
C ILE A 94 5.99 -17.06 5.60
N THR A 95 7.16 -17.26 4.97
CA THR A 95 7.64 -18.60 4.61
C THR A 95 7.88 -19.46 5.85
N ASN A 96 8.52 -18.91 6.88
CA ASN A 96 8.78 -19.59 8.15
C ASN A 96 7.48 -19.91 8.88
N LEU A 97 6.61 -18.92 9.08
CA LEU A 97 5.31 -19.12 9.74
C LEU A 97 4.44 -20.14 8.99
N GLY A 98 4.43 -20.10 7.65
CA GLY A 98 3.70 -21.07 6.85
C GLY A 98 4.31 -22.48 6.89
N ASN A 99 5.62 -22.62 7.08
CA ASN A 99 6.24 -23.93 7.34
C ASN A 99 5.78 -24.46 8.71
N SER A 100 5.86 -23.64 9.76
CA SER A 100 5.40 -24.01 11.12
C SER A 100 3.90 -24.33 11.20
N ALA A 101 3.08 -23.63 10.41
CA ALA A 101 1.64 -23.89 10.34
C ALA A 101 1.29 -25.22 9.67
N THR A 102 2.11 -25.67 8.71
CA THR A 102 1.83 -26.84 7.85
C THR A 102 2.52 -28.11 8.33
N HIS A 103 3.74 -28.00 8.86
CA HIS A 103 4.51 -29.13 9.35
C HIS A 103 4.22 -29.36 10.84
N LEU A 104 3.73 -30.55 11.17
CA LEU A 104 3.59 -30.99 12.55
C LEU A 104 4.99 -31.40 13.06
N GLU A 105 5.65 -30.53 13.80
CA GLU A 105 6.85 -30.89 14.54
C GLU A 105 6.53 -31.83 15.71
N VAL A 106 7.54 -32.54 16.20
CA VAL A 106 7.41 -33.54 17.28
C VAL A 106 6.77 -32.96 18.55
N ASP A 107 7.04 -31.68 18.82
CA ASP A 107 6.55 -30.98 20.01
C ASP A 107 5.20 -30.27 19.81
N LEU A 108 4.57 -30.43 18.62
CA LEU A 108 3.28 -29.85 18.25
C LEU A 108 3.17 -28.33 18.47
N ALA A 109 4.30 -27.61 18.49
CA ALA A 109 4.33 -26.17 18.76
C ALA A 109 3.25 -25.43 17.96
N GLU A 110 2.36 -24.75 18.68
CA GLU A 110 1.20 -24.09 18.11
C GLU A 110 1.57 -22.70 17.62
N VAL A 111 1.14 -22.36 16.40
CA VAL A 111 1.11 -20.97 15.93
C VAL A 111 -0.01 -20.23 16.65
N ASP A 112 0.24 -18.99 17.03
CA ASP A 112 -0.68 -18.20 17.85
C ASP A 112 -1.21 -16.94 17.13
N GLU A 113 -1.96 -16.11 17.87
CA GLU A 113 -2.52 -14.87 17.33
C GLU A 113 -1.44 -13.84 16.98
N GLN A 114 -0.30 -13.85 17.67
CA GLN A 114 0.82 -12.95 17.41
C GLN A 114 1.54 -13.34 16.11
N ASP A 115 1.68 -14.64 15.85
CA ASP A 115 2.14 -15.18 14.57
C ASP A 115 1.20 -14.77 13.42
N GLN A 116 -0.11 -14.90 13.62
CA GLN A 116 -1.10 -14.47 12.63
C GLN A 116 -0.96 -12.97 12.33
N LYS A 117 -0.85 -12.13 13.37
CA LYS A 117 -0.67 -10.69 13.23
C LYS A 117 0.63 -10.36 12.49
N SER A 118 1.72 -11.06 12.81
CA SER A 118 3.01 -10.94 12.13
C SER A 118 2.91 -11.29 10.62
N ALA A 119 2.18 -12.35 10.29
CA ALA A 119 1.92 -12.75 8.92
C ALA A 119 1.10 -11.71 8.15
N ILE A 120 0.03 -11.16 8.76
CA ILE A 120 -0.79 -10.10 8.15
C ILE A 120 0.01 -8.81 7.93
N ASN A 121 0.83 -8.41 8.91
CA ASN A 121 1.69 -7.23 8.78
C ASN A 121 2.69 -7.40 7.63
N SER A 122 3.30 -8.58 7.52
CA SER A 122 4.22 -8.89 6.42
C SER A 122 3.51 -8.92 5.07
N LEU A 123 2.28 -9.46 5.02
CA LEU A 123 1.47 -9.43 3.82
C LEU A 123 1.15 -7.99 3.38
N ASN A 124 0.77 -7.13 4.32
CA ASN A 124 0.49 -5.72 4.05
C ASN A 124 1.73 -4.97 3.55
N PHE A 125 2.92 -5.29 4.07
CA PHE A 125 4.17 -4.76 3.54
C PHE A 125 4.40 -5.20 2.09
N ILE A 126 4.26 -6.49 1.78
CA ILE A 126 4.45 -7.02 0.42
C ILE A 126 3.47 -6.37 -0.57
N ILE A 127 2.21 -6.16 -0.16
CA ILE A 127 1.23 -5.39 -0.95
C ILE A 127 1.72 -3.95 -1.17
N SER A 128 2.20 -3.29 -0.10
CA SER A 128 2.75 -1.93 -0.18
C SER A 128 3.96 -1.87 -1.14
N TYR A 129 4.79 -2.90 -1.14
CA TYR A 129 5.98 -2.99 -1.98
C TYR A 129 5.65 -2.99 -3.48
N LEU A 130 4.53 -3.58 -3.89
CA LEU A 130 4.08 -3.50 -5.29
C LEU A 130 3.91 -2.03 -5.74
N PHE A 131 3.39 -1.18 -4.85
CA PHE A 131 3.24 0.26 -5.12
C PHE A 131 4.56 1.03 -4.97
N ILE A 132 5.42 0.68 -4.02
CA ILE A 132 6.78 1.26 -3.91
C ILE A 132 7.57 1.03 -5.21
N ASN A 133 7.48 -0.19 -5.74
CA ASN A 133 8.10 -0.55 -7.01
C ASN A 133 7.46 0.21 -8.18
N TYR A 134 6.12 0.28 -8.24
CA TYR A 134 5.40 1.08 -9.24
C TYR A 134 5.85 2.56 -9.23
N PHE A 135 5.91 3.20 -8.05
CA PHE A 135 6.32 4.60 -7.94
C PHE A 135 7.83 4.83 -8.07
N SER A 136 8.63 3.76 -8.00
CA SER A 136 10.05 3.81 -8.39
C SER A 136 10.23 3.91 -9.90
N LYS A 137 9.26 3.39 -10.68
CA LYS A 137 9.16 3.56 -12.13
C LYS A 137 8.52 4.89 -12.52
N TYR A 138 7.39 5.23 -11.91
CA TYR A 138 6.64 6.46 -12.19
C TYR A 138 6.70 7.38 -10.97
N ARG A 139 7.56 8.40 -11.00
CA ARG A 139 7.81 9.27 -9.84
C ARG A 139 6.50 9.81 -9.25
N PHE A 140 6.30 9.59 -7.95
CA PHE A 140 5.13 10.08 -7.23
C PHE A 140 5.02 11.61 -7.33
N GLY A 141 3.81 12.11 -7.56
CA GLY A 141 3.53 13.55 -7.67
C GLY A 141 3.50 14.12 -9.09
N ILE A 142 3.97 13.38 -10.10
CA ILE A 142 3.98 13.86 -11.50
C ILE A 142 2.59 13.85 -12.14
N ASN A 143 1.78 12.83 -11.84
CA ASN A 143 0.46 12.66 -12.42
C ASN A 143 -0.63 12.75 -11.34
N GLU A 144 -1.53 13.72 -11.47
CA GLU A 144 -2.62 13.96 -10.51
C GLU A 144 -3.63 12.82 -10.44
N HIS A 145 -3.90 12.14 -11.56
CA HIS A 145 -4.77 10.97 -11.59
C HIS A 145 -4.13 9.82 -10.80
N SER A 146 -2.81 9.64 -10.93
CA SER A 146 -2.05 8.63 -10.19
C SER A 146 -2.13 8.88 -8.67
N MET A 147 -1.95 10.13 -8.23
CA MET A 147 -2.13 10.51 -6.83
C MET A 147 -3.57 10.32 -6.34
N SER A 148 -4.56 10.56 -7.20
CA SER A 148 -5.97 10.40 -6.87
C SER A 148 -6.36 8.93 -6.71
N ILE A 149 -5.92 8.06 -7.61
CA ILE A 149 -6.11 6.60 -7.52
C ILE A 149 -5.36 6.05 -6.31
N PHE A 150 -4.10 6.44 -6.10
CA PHE A 150 -3.32 6.05 -4.93
C PHE A 150 -4.03 6.43 -3.63
N SER A 151 -4.69 7.59 -3.59
CA SER A 151 -5.45 8.01 -2.42
C SER A 151 -6.61 7.06 -2.10
N LEU A 152 -7.13 6.29 -3.06
CA LEU A 152 -8.21 5.31 -2.83
C LEU A 152 -7.75 4.07 -2.05
N LEU A 153 -6.44 3.85 -1.89
CA LEU A 153 -5.90 2.75 -1.08
C LEU A 153 -6.15 2.95 0.42
N PRO A 154 -6.21 1.87 1.22
CA PRO A 154 -6.30 1.96 2.68
C PRO A 154 -5.18 2.84 3.27
N PRO A 155 -5.46 3.65 4.31
CA PRO A 155 -4.47 4.57 4.88
C PRO A 155 -3.15 3.92 5.28
N PHE A 156 -3.18 2.75 5.92
CA PHE A 156 -1.97 2.06 6.38
C PHE A 156 -1.07 1.59 5.22
N ILE A 157 -1.65 1.16 4.08
CA ILE A 157 -0.88 0.88 2.87
C ILE A 157 -0.24 2.17 2.34
N ARG A 158 -0.99 3.29 2.33
CA ARG A 158 -0.46 4.58 1.87
C ARG A 158 0.68 5.09 2.75
N VAL A 159 0.60 4.92 4.07
CA VAL A 159 1.69 5.26 5.00
C VAL A 159 2.93 4.47 4.65
N ASN A 160 2.83 3.14 4.57
CA ASN A 160 3.98 2.30 4.21
C ASN A 160 4.62 2.77 2.90
N VAL A 161 3.83 2.95 1.83
CA VAL A 161 4.37 3.37 0.54
C VAL A 161 5.04 4.75 0.63
N LEU A 162 4.37 5.74 1.20
CA LEU A 162 4.88 7.12 1.24
C LEU A 162 6.11 7.27 2.13
N THR A 163 6.21 6.53 3.24
CA THR A 163 7.41 6.52 4.10
C THR A 163 8.63 6.07 3.31
N HIS A 164 8.53 4.95 2.58
CA HIS A 164 9.64 4.43 1.77
C HIS A 164 9.98 5.36 0.60
N LEU A 165 8.98 5.95 -0.06
CA LEU A 165 9.23 6.91 -1.12
C LEU A 165 9.89 8.20 -0.57
N TYR A 166 9.54 8.62 0.65
CA TYR A 166 10.18 9.76 1.31
C TYR A 166 11.65 9.47 1.64
N GLU A 167 11.97 8.26 2.13
CA GLU A 167 13.36 7.86 2.38
C GLU A 167 14.20 7.88 1.10
N LYS A 168 13.60 7.53 -0.04
CA LYS A 168 14.25 7.56 -1.35
C LYS A 168 14.41 8.97 -1.93
N ASP A 169 13.40 9.82 -1.79
CA ASP A 169 13.35 11.17 -2.37
C ASP A 169 12.77 12.16 -1.35
N LYS A 170 13.62 12.59 -0.40
CA LYS A 170 13.23 13.49 0.69
C LYS A 170 12.76 14.85 0.21
N GLU A 171 13.15 15.29 -1.00
CA GLU A 171 12.79 16.59 -1.57
C GLU A 171 11.45 16.56 -2.32
N ASN A 172 10.80 15.41 -2.41
CA ASN A 172 9.53 15.29 -3.11
C ASN A 172 8.39 15.98 -2.34
N VAL A 173 8.03 17.19 -2.78
CA VAL A 173 6.99 18.01 -2.17
C VAL A 173 5.61 17.33 -2.14
N ALA A 174 5.30 16.48 -3.12
CA ALA A 174 4.04 15.73 -3.14
C ALA A 174 3.98 14.68 -2.03
N ILE A 175 5.12 14.05 -1.71
CA ILE A 175 5.24 13.11 -0.59
C ILE A 175 5.16 13.87 0.74
N MET A 176 5.90 14.97 0.89
CA MET A 176 5.86 15.81 2.10
C MET A 176 4.45 16.29 2.43
N TYR A 177 3.65 16.60 1.40
CA TYR A 177 2.25 16.98 1.56
C TYR A 177 1.34 15.78 1.91
N LYS A 178 1.51 14.64 1.25
CA LYS A 178 0.58 13.49 1.35
C LYS A 178 0.83 12.59 2.56
N LEU A 179 2.09 12.42 2.98
CA LEU A 179 2.47 11.49 4.06
C LEU A 179 1.84 11.85 5.41
N PRO A 180 1.93 13.09 5.94
CA PRO A 180 1.29 13.43 7.22
C PRO A 180 -0.23 13.24 7.18
N LEU A 181 -0.88 13.46 6.03
CA LEU A 181 -2.31 13.19 5.86
C LEU A 181 -2.64 11.69 5.80
N ALA A 182 -1.72 10.85 5.31
CA ALA A 182 -1.86 9.41 5.37
C ALA A 182 -1.71 8.90 6.81
N ILE A 183 -0.71 9.39 7.55
CA ILE A 183 -0.48 9.07 8.96
C ILE A 183 -1.69 9.50 9.80
N LEU A 184 -2.21 10.73 9.61
CA LEU A 184 -3.41 11.20 10.32
C LEU A 184 -4.59 10.23 10.15
N LYS A 185 -4.78 9.70 8.93
CA LYS A 185 -5.87 8.77 8.61
C LYS A 185 -5.66 7.34 9.11
N SER A 186 -4.41 6.96 9.37
CA SER A 186 -4.05 5.58 9.73
C SER A 186 -3.78 5.42 11.22
N GLU A 187 -3.09 6.39 11.81
CA GLU A 187 -2.48 6.33 13.14
C GLU A 187 -2.92 7.50 14.04
N GLY A 188 -3.60 8.50 13.47
CA GLY A 188 -4.17 9.62 14.21
C GLY A 188 -3.25 10.85 14.31
N MET A 189 -3.79 11.87 14.96
CA MET A 189 -3.19 13.22 15.01
C MET A 189 -1.82 13.25 15.70
N THR A 190 -1.66 12.52 16.80
CA THR A 190 -0.39 12.47 17.55
C THR A 190 0.76 12.00 16.68
N MET A 191 0.58 10.90 15.93
CA MET A 191 1.61 10.35 15.07
C MET A 191 1.91 11.26 13.87
N ALA A 192 0.87 11.89 13.32
CA ALA A 192 1.03 12.81 12.19
C ALA A 192 1.79 14.08 12.59
N ILE A 193 1.48 14.68 13.75
CA ILE A 193 2.21 15.83 14.31
C ILE A 193 3.65 15.43 14.63
N LYS A 194 3.85 14.26 15.27
CA LYS A 194 5.19 13.76 15.55
C LYS A 194 6.04 13.67 14.29
N TRP A 195 5.50 13.11 13.20
CA TRP A 195 6.25 13.03 11.94
C TRP A 195 6.60 14.42 11.38
N ILE A 196 5.69 15.39 11.46
CA ILE A 196 5.95 16.77 11.03
C ILE A 196 7.07 17.41 11.87
N GLU A 197 7.02 17.26 13.20
CA GLU A 197 8.05 17.79 14.10
C GLU A 197 9.41 17.13 13.87
N ASP A 198 9.45 15.80 13.72
CA ASP A 198 10.69 15.05 13.44
C ASP A 198 11.34 15.50 12.10
N ASN A 199 10.57 16.05 11.17
CA ASN A 199 11.02 16.50 9.86
C ASN A 199 11.05 18.04 9.70
N LYS A 200 10.87 18.79 10.79
CA LYS A 200 10.72 20.25 10.79
C LYS A 200 11.78 20.99 10.00
N GLU A 201 13.06 20.61 10.17
CA GLU A 201 14.18 21.32 9.53
C GLU A 201 14.03 21.37 8.00
N LEU A 202 13.67 20.24 7.38
CA LEU A 202 13.50 20.15 5.93
C LEU A 202 12.19 20.82 5.49
N LEU A 203 11.10 20.57 6.22
CA LEU A 203 9.78 21.09 5.88
C LEU A 203 9.73 22.63 5.98
N SER A 204 10.38 23.24 6.96
CA SER A 204 10.45 24.70 7.10
C SER A 204 11.26 25.38 6.00
N LYS A 205 12.18 24.66 5.34
CA LYS A 205 12.96 25.16 4.20
C LYS A 205 12.24 25.00 2.86
N THR A 206 11.13 24.27 2.82
CA THR A 206 10.40 23.94 1.59
C THR A 206 9.23 24.92 1.40
N PRO A 207 9.28 25.83 0.40
CA PRO A 207 8.20 26.77 0.15
C PRO A 207 6.91 26.07 -0.31
N TRP A 208 5.75 26.54 0.17
CA TRP A 208 4.44 26.04 -0.22
C TRP A 208 3.40 27.17 -0.22
N GLY A 209 3.32 27.87 -1.36
CA GLY A 209 2.49 29.06 -1.50
C GLY A 209 2.91 30.15 -0.50
N PRO A 210 1.97 30.71 0.30
CA PRO A 210 2.29 31.73 1.30
C PRO A 210 2.94 31.18 2.59
N TYR A 211 3.06 29.85 2.73
CA TYR A 211 3.62 29.18 3.90
C TYR A 211 4.89 28.39 3.53
N ASN A 212 5.58 27.84 4.53
CA ASN A 212 6.44 26.68 4.33
C ASN A 212 5.66 25.36 4.55
N MET A 213 6.21 24.24 4.10
CA MET A 213 5.56 22.92 4.20
C MET A 213 5.29 22.50 5.65
N TYR A 214 6.10 22.94 6.62
CA TYR A 214 5.89 22.67 8.04
C TYR A 214 4.63 23.37 8.56
N GLU A 215 4.54 24.69 8.37
CA GLU A 215 3.39 25.50 8.77
C GLU A 215 2.10 25.03 8.09
N PHE A 216 2.17 24.78 6.78
CA PHE A 216 1.02 24.31 6.01
C PHE A 216 0.49 22.96 6.55
N ASN A 217 1.38 21.99 6.77
CA ASN A 217 0.97 20.67 7.25
C ASN A 217 0.37 20.73 8.66
N LEU A 218 0.95 21.50 9.59
CA LEU A 218 0.37 21.68 10.93
C LEU A 218 -1.01 22.32 10.87
N ASN A 219 -1.14 23.43 10.14
CA ASN A 219 -2.41 24.13 9.97
C ASN A 219 -3.47 23.22 9.34
N LYS A 220 -3.08 22.41 8.35
CA LYS A 220 -4.00 21.48 7.67
C LYS A 220 -4.50 20.39 8.61
N ILE A 221 -3.62 19.79 9.42
CA ILE A 221 -4.03 18.76 10.40
C ILE A 221 -4.95 19.37 11.45
N GLN A 222 -4.59 20.54 12.00
CA GLN A 222 -5.39 21.23 12.99
C GLN A 222 -6.78 21.58 12.45
N TYR A 223 -6.85 22.18 11.26
CA TYR A 223 -8.12 22.47 10.59
C TYR A 223 -8.97 21.22 10.41
N LEU A 224 -8.40 20.12 9.91
CA LEU A 224 -9.14 18.87 9.71
C LEU A 224 -9.68 18.30 11.03
N ASN A 225 -8.95 18.46 12.13
CA ASN A 225 -9.41 18.04 13.44
C ASN A 225 -10.53 18.92 13.99
N GLU A 226 -10.38 20.24 13.89
CA GLU A 226 -11.36 21.23 14.38
C GLU A 226 -12.64 21.28 13.53
N SER A 227 -12.55 20.92 12.25
CA SER A 227 -13.69 20.90 11.33
C SER A 227 -14.74 19.85 11.65
N GLN A 228 -14.43 18.87 12.51
CA GLN A 228 -15.32 17.78 12.87
C GLN A 228 -15.69 17.88 14.36
N PRO A 229 -16.98 17.72 14.73
CA PRO A 229 -17.45 17.97 16.10
C PRO A 229 -16.81 17.06 17.16
N ASN A 230 -16.32 15.89 16.76
CA ASN A 230 -15.68 14.90 17.64
C ASN A 230 -14.18 14.70 17.33
N GLY A 231 -13.54 15.63 16.63
CA GLY A 231 -12.19 15.46 16.11
C GLY A 231 -12.14 14.68 14.80
N PHE A 232 -10.94 14.60 14.21
CA PHE A 232 -10.76 14.01 12.89
C PHE A 232 -11.12 12.52 12.87
N THR A 233 -12.08 12.16 12.01
CA THR A 233 -12.41 10.76 11.70
C THR A 233 -12.09 10.48 10.22
N PRO A 234 -11.29 9.44 9.91
CA PRO A 234 -10.99 9.08 8.53
C PRO A 234 -12.25 8.58 7.81
N LEU A 235 -12.31 8.81 6.49
CA LEU A 235 -13.39 8.32 5.63
C LEU A 235 -13.40 6.78 5.54
N TYR A 236 -12.21 6.18 5.54
CA TYR A 236 -12.00 4.74 5.52
C TYR A 236 -10.64 4.43 6.17
N SER A 237 -10.55 3.26 6.78
CA SER A 237 -9.42 2.75 7.55
C SER A 237 -9.01 1.34 7.14
N SER A 238 -9.94 0.52 6.63
CA SER A 238 -9.72 -0.87 6.21
C SER A 238 -9.68 -1.04 4.68
N PHE A 239 -9.38 -2.27 4.22
CA PHE A 239 -9.52 -2.62 2.79
C PHE A 239 -10.99 -2.57 2.36
N GLU A 240 -11.88 -3.01 3.23
CA GLU A 240 -13.31 -3.16 3.00
C GLU A 240 -14.01 -1.80 2.87
N GLU A 241 -13.69 -0.85 3.76
CA GLU A 241 -14.14 0.55 3.65
C GLU A 241 -13.47 1.28 2.48
N ALA A 242 -12.21 1.00 2.17
CA ALA A 242 -11.54 1.63 1.03
C ALA A 242 -12.13 1.14 -0.30
N LEU A 243 -12.52 -0.15 -0.40
CA LEU A 243 -13.11 -0.74 -1.59
C LEU A 243 -14.44 -0.07 -1.97
N GLY A 244 -15.30 0.21 -0.99
CA GLY A 244 -16.56 0.92 -1.27
C GLY A 244 -16.31 2.29 -1.91
N TYR A 245 -15.32 3.04 -1.40
CA TYR A 245 -14.94 4.32 -1.99
C TYR A 245 -14.29 4.15 -3.36
N TYR A 246 -13.39 3.18 -3.51
CA TYR A 246 -12.71 2.86 -4.76
C TYR A 246 -13.72 2.61 -5.88
N ASN A 247 -14.70 1.72 -5.66
CA ASN A 247 -15.74 1.39 -6.62
C ASN A 247 -16.57 2.62 -7.03
N SER A 248 -16.76 3.58 -6.13
CA SER A 248 -17.51 4.82 -6.43
C SER A 248 -16.74 5.85 -7.27
N LYS A 249 -15.39 5.73 -7.35
CA LYS A 249 -14.52 6.75 -7.96
C LYS A 249 -13.71 6.25 -9.15
N ILE A 250 -13.37 4.95 -9.21
CA ILE A 250 -12.38 4.44 -10.14
C ILE A 250 -12.78 4.59 -11.61
N GLU A 251 -14.08 4.48 -11.93
CA GLU A 251 -14.60 4.61 -13.30
C GLU A 251 -14.18 5.92 -13.98
N ARG A 252 -13.98 6.99 -13.21
CA ARG A 252 -13.53 8.30 -13.72
C ARG A 252 -12.14 8.27 -14.35
N TYR A 253 -11.34 7.25 -14.06
CA TYR A 253 -9.96 7.12 -14.51
C TYR A 253 -9.76 5.97 -15.49
N ARG A 254 -10.77 5.12 -15.74
CA ARG A 254 -10.62 3.92 -16.59
C ARG A 254 -10.39 4.24 -18.06
N ASP A 255 -10.86 5.40 -18.52
CA ASP A 255 -10.65 5.89 -19.89
C ASP A 255 -9.30 6.60 -20.09
N ASP A 256 -8.46 6.73 -19.04
CA ASP A 256 -7.12 7.32 -19.19
C ASP A 256 -6.21 6.36 -20.00
N ASP A 257 -5.65 6.87 -21.09
CA ASP A 257 -4.84 6.11 -22.04
C ASP A 257 -3.37 5.96 -21.59
N LYS A 258 -2.94 6.74 -20.58
CA LYS A 258 -1.56 6.71 -20.11
C LYS A 258 -1.23 5.38 -19.46
N GLN A 259 -0.04 4.89 -19.80
CA GLN A 259 0.41 3.57 -19.35
C GLN A 259 0.55 3.50 -17.83
N ASP A 260 1.07 4.55 -17.18
CA ASP A 260 1.20 4.62 -15.72
C ASP A 260 -0.16 4.45 -15.04
N ILE A 261 -1.17 5.20 -15.48
CA ILE A 261 -2.54 5.11 -14.93
C ILE A 261 -3.14 3.72 -15.13
N ARG A 262 -3.06 3.15 -16.34
CA ARG A 262 -3.61 1.81 -16.59
C ARG A 262 -2.91 0.72 -15.76
N GLU A 263 -1.60 0.82 -15.58
CA GLU A 263 -0.83 -0.09 -14.75
C GLU A 263 -1.21 0.04 -13.27
N LEU A 264 -1.38 1.27 -12.77
CA LEU A 264 -1.82 1.53 -11.40
C LEU A 264 -3.23 0.99 -11.14
N ILE A 265 -4.18 1.25 -12.05
CA ILE A 265 -5.56 0.76 -11.92
C ILE A 265 -5.57 -0.77 -11.88
N LYS A 266 -4.82 -1.45 -12.74
CA LYS A 266 -4.72 -2.92 -12.73
C LYS A 266 -4.16 -3.44 -11.40
N LEU A 267 -3.12 -2.80 -10.88
CA LEU A 267 -2.54 -3.17 -9.59
C LEU A 267 -3.53 -2.92 -8.44
N THR A 268 -4.23 -1.80 -8.45
CA THR A 268 -5.25 -1.47 -7.44
C THR A 268 -6.47 -2.40 -7.53
N ASP A 269 -6.97 -2.69 -8.73
CA ASP A 269 -8.04 -3.66 -8.96
C ASP A 269 -7.65 -5.02 -8.35
N PHE A 270 -6.41 -5.46 -8.57
CA PHE A 270 -5.96 -6.75 -8.07
C PHE A 270 -5.94 -6.87 -6.54
N ILE A 271 -5.41 -5.87 -5.82
CA ILE A 271 -5.33 -5.96 -4.36
C ILE A 271 -6.70 -5.96 -3.67
N TYR A 272 -7.75 -5.55 -4.40
CA TYR A 272 -9.14 -5.59 -3.95
C TYR A 272 -9.87 -6.88 -4.34
N VAL A 273 -9.26 -7.75 -5.16
CA VAL A 273 -9.84 -9.05 -5.51
C VAL A 273 -10.10 -9.87 -4.24
N GLY A 274 -11.32 -10.39 -4.12
CA GLY A 274 -11.74 -11.22 -2.99
C GLY A 274 -12.14 -10.44 -1.75
N ARG A 275 -11.89 -9.13 -1.69
CA ARG A 275 -12.36 -8.26 -0.60
C ARG A 275 -13.86 -8.00 -0.73
N MET A 276 -14.55 -7.89 0.41
CA MET A 276 -15.98 -7.59 0.47
C MET A 276 -16.17 -6.17 1.01
N PRO A 277 -16.85 -5.27 0.29
CA PRO A 277 -17.06 -3.91 0.77
C PRO A 277 -17.96 -3.92 2.01
N GLU A 278 -17.60 -3.15 3.03
CA GLU A 278 -18.53 -2.81 4.10
C GLU A 278 -19.62 -1.89 3.56
N LYS A 279 -20.85 -2.02 4.07
CA LYS A 279 -21.97 -1.14 3.67
C LYS A 279 -21.61 0.30 4.01
N TYR A 280 -21.42 1.11 2.98
CA TYR A 280 -21.11 2.54 3.10
C TYR A 280 -22.28 3.32 3.72
N ASP A 281 -21.97 4.16 4.70
CA ASP A 281 -22.83 5.29 5.03
C ASP A 281 -22.45 6.48 4.14
N LEU A 282 -23.24 6.70 3.08
CA LEU A 282 -23.02 7.78 2.11
C LEU A 282 -23.21 9.17 2.73
N SER A 283 -23.79 9.31 3.93
CA SER A 283 -23.94 10.61 4.61
C SER A 283 -22.60 11.25 4.96
N ARG A 284 -21.51 10.47 5.06
CA ARG A 284 -20.16 10.96 5.37
C ARG A 284 -19.42 11.55 4.16
N LEU A 285 -19.96 11.39 2.94
CA LEU A 285 -19.32 11.91 1.73
C LEU A 285 -19.43 13.44 1.62
N ASP A 286 -20.55 14.01 2.04
CA ASP A 286 -20.83 15.44 1.90
C ASP A 286 -19.94 16.28 2.81
N ASP A 287 -19.73 15.85 4.06
CA ASP A 287 -18.78 16.49 4.99
C ASP A 287 -17.33 16.40 4.47
N TYR A 288 -16.93 15.25 3.91
CA TYR A 288 -15.57 15.06 3.41
C TYR A 288 -15.26 15.88 2.14
N LEU A 289 -16.25 16.06 1.26
CA LEU A 289 -16.10 16.84 0.03
C LEU A 289 -16.05 18.35 0.33
N LEU A 290 -16.76 18.84 1.34
CA LEU A 290 -16.71 20.25 1.75
C LEU A 290 -15.28 20.70 2.16
N HIS A 291 -14.51 19.79 2.78
CA HIS A 291 -13.14 20.09 3.26
C HIS A 291 -12.02 19.76 2.26
N ARG A 292 -12.36 19.17 1.10
CA ARG A 292 -11.40 18.87 0.01
C ARG A 292 -11.10 20.10 -0.85
N PHE A 293 -12.06 21.02 -0.99
CA PHE A 293 -11.97 22.16 -1.91
C PHE A 293 -11.67 23.51 -1.26
N THR A 294 -11.60 23.60 0.07
CA THR A 294 -11.46 24.89 0.76
C THR A 294 -10.03 25.38 0.96
N ILE A 295 -9.00 24.59 0.64
CA ILE A 295 -7.60 25.04 0.76
C ILE A 295 -6.73 24.39 -0.31
N LEU A 296 -6.90 24.82 -1.55
CA LEU A 296 -5.82 24.88 -2.54
C LEU A 296 -5.81 26.33 -3.02
N PRO A 297 -4.66 27.05 -3.03
CA PRO A 297 -4.54 28.26 -3.82
C PRO A 297 -4.72 27.95 -5.32
#